data_AF-A0A1G7V8M2-F1
#
_entry.id   AF-A0A1G7V8M2-F1
#
_cell.length_a   1.000
_cell.length_b   1.000
_cell.length_c   1.000
_cell.angle_alpha   90.00
_cell.angle_beta   90.00
_cell.angle_gamma   90.00
#
_symmetry.space_group_name_H-M   'P 1'
#
loop_
_entity.id
_entity.type
_entity.pdbx_description
1 polymer ?
#
loop_
_entity_poly.entity_id
_entity_poly.type
_entity_poly.pdbx_seq_one_letter_code
_entity_poly.pdbx_strand_id
1 'polypeptide(L)'
;MLCIATLISCKKDDNTHVMREGTYTNKNLATAGPITLYVGNKTITEQTFIHNFLVRRINSWLTDSTFREQAGLNTPFIFTSVTIQGDMAYYALDPGNTYQDTFHINPLSTNTRLLVAKTESVIKPTVIGELSCANVAKYVRSNPPTYACNYFNYPDSYCTGRKQMQLNIESDYLMIPVLIYYFARPIASGVVCHTYERYISDDFNKDILSKLRPEDTLAVQTYFVKLYK
;
A
#
# COMPACT_ATOMS: atom_id res chain seq x y z
N MET A 1 -15.72 -50.81 31.26
CA MET A 1 -16.17 -49.40 31.20
C MET A 1 -14.98 -48.51 31.46
N LEU A 2 -14.43 -47.87 30.43
CA LEU A 2 -13.48 -46.76 30.56
C LEU A 2 -13.82 -45.76 29.45
N CYS A 3 -14.52 -44.69 29.82
CA CYS A 3 -14.70 -43.53 28.95
C CYS A 3 -13.52 -42.60 29.17
N ILE A 4 -12.60 -42.54 28.22
CA ILE A 4 -11.57 -41.51 28.15
C ILE A 4 -12.28 -40.25 27.65
N ALA A 5 -12.55 -39.33 28.58
CA ALA A 5 -12.99 -37.98 28.24
C ALA A 5 -11.80 -37.21 27.66
N THR A 6 -11.74 -37.10 26.34
CA THR A 6 -10.86 -36.15 25.67
C THR A 6 -11.31 -34.73 26.00
N LEU A 7 -10.57 -34.06 26.89
CA LEU A 7 -10.66 -32.63 27.11
C LEU A 7 -10.26 -31.93 25.80
N ILE A 8 -11.27 -31.49 25.05
CA ILE A 8 -11.10 -30.53 23.96
C ILE A 8 -10.69 -29.22 24.63
N SER A 9 -9.38 -28.98 24.67
CA SER A 9 -8.84 -27.68 25.02
C SER A 9 -9.26 -26.70 23.93
N CYS A 10 -10.32 -25.94 24.19
CA CYS A 10 -10.60 -24.71 23.46
C CYS A 10 -9.38 -23.80 23.64
N LYS A 11 -8.53 -23.73 22.61
CA LYS A 11 -7.56 -22.64 22.51
C LYS A 11 -8.35 -21.35 22.62
N LYS A 12 -8.14 -20.64 23.72
CA LYS A 12 -8.63 -19.30 23.94
C LYS A 12 -8.12 -18.48 22.75
N ASP A 13 -9.03 -17.99 21.91
CA ASP A 13 -8.66 -17.08 20.84
C ASP A 13 -7.83 -15.96 21.47
N ASP A 14 -6.63 -15.78 20.94
CA ASP A 14 -5.68 -14.78 21.41
C ASP A 14 -6.27 -13.40 21.06
N ASN A 15 -7.07 -12.84 21.97
CA ASN A 15 -7.73 -11.54 21.85
C ASN A 15 -6.73 -10.35 21.86
N THR A 16 -5.45 -10.61 21.60
CA THR A 16 -4.37 -9.63 21.63
C THR A 16 -4.47 -8.63 20.48
N HIS A 17 -5.19 -8.96 19.40
CA HIS A 17 -5.34 -8.11 18.20
C HIS A 17 -6.81 -7.75 17.90
N VAL A 18 -7.54 -7.29 18.92
CA VAL A 18 -8.91 -6.79 18.74
C VAL A 18 -8.87 -5.31 18.38
N MET A 19 -9.36 -4.97 17.19
CA MET A 19 -9.58 -3.58 16.78
C MET A 19 -10.68 -2.96 17.66
N ARG A 20 -10.33 -1.93 18.43
CA ARG A 20 -11.26 -1.25 19.33
C ARG A 20 -11.85 -0.02 18.66
N GLU A 21 -13.09 0.30 18.98
CA GLU A 21 -13.70 1.57 18.57
C GLU A 21 -12.93 2.77 19.14
N GLY A 22 -13.06 3.91 18.46
CA GLY A 22 -12.44 5.18 18.83
C GLY A 22 -11.61 5.78 17.70
N THR A 23 -11.04 6.94 17.99
CA THR A 23 -10.22 7.71 17.05
C THR A 23 -8.75 7.39 17.27
N TYR A 24 -8.04 7.05 16.20
CA TYR A 24 -6.61 6.79 16.18
C TYR A 24 -5.94 7.83 15.29
N THR A 25 -4.83 8.41 15.76
CA THR A 25 -4.10 9.45 15.04
C THR A 25 -2.61 9.15 15.00
N ASN A 26 -1.90 9.60 13.97
CA ASN A 26 -0.44 9.58 13.96
C ASN A 26 0.12 10.88 14.55
N LYS A 27 1.39 10.84 14.96
CA LYS A 27 2.14 12.03 15.36
C LYS A 27 2.76 12.77 14.16
N ASN A 28 2.08 12.77 13.00
CA ASN A 28 2.61 13.24 11.70
C ASN A 28 3.90 12.54 11.29
N LEU A 29 4.00 11.24 11.60
CA LEU A 29 5.19 10.43 11.33
C LEU A 29 4.82 9.13 10.63
N ALA A 30 5.74 8.68 9.79
CA ALA A 30 5.77 7.32 9.24
C ALA A 30 7.19 6.75 9.39
N THR A 31 7.30 5.46 9.67
CA THR A 31 8.61 4.79 9.73
C THR A 31 8.93 4.20 8.36
N ALA A 32 10.07 4.57 7.78
CA ALA A 32 10.51 4.03 6.50
C ALA A 32 10.94 2.56 6.61
N GLY A 33 10.40 1.67 5.77
CA GLY A 33 10.95 0.33 5.57
C GLY A 33 12.24 0.37 4.72
N PRO A 34 12.90 -0.78 4.49
CA PRO A 34 14.02 -0.85 3.56
C PRO A 34 13.56 -0.61 2.12
N ILE A 35 14.43 0.00 1.31
CA ILE A 35 14.25 0.06 -0.14
C ILE A 35 14.69 -1.27 -0.73
N THR A 36 13.86 -1.85 -1.60
CA THR A 36 14.24 -3.02 -2.39
C THR A 36 14.18 -2.67 -3.87
N LEU A 37 15.23 -3.02 -4.61
CA LEU A 37 15.30 -2.83 -6.05
C LEU A 37 15.21 -4.20 -6.74
N TYR A 38 14.23 -4.37 -7.60
CA TYR A 38 14.06 -5.55 -8.42
C TYR A 38 14.49 -5.25 -9.86
N VAL A 39 15.32 -6.11 -10.43
CA VAL A 39 15.73 -6.05 -11.84
C VAL A 39 15.48 -7.42 -12.48
N GLY A 40 14.40 -7.52 -13.25
CA GLY A 40 13.86 -8.81 -13.67
C GLY A 40 13.60 -9.73 -12.48
N ASN A 41 14.30 -10.87 -12.42
CA ASN A 41 14.21 -11.84 -11.33
C ASN A 41 15.21 -11.61 -10.19
N LYS A 42 16.03 -10.57 -10.25
CA LYS A 42 17.04 -10.26 -9.23
C LYS A 42 16.46 -9.30 -8.20
N THR A 43 16.71 -9.61 -6.93
CA THR A 43 16.43 -8.73 -5.79
C THR A 43 17.74 -8.12 -5.31
N ILE A 44 17.81 -6.80 -5.30
CA ILE A 44 18.96 -6.02 -4.86
C ILE A 44 18.56 -5.25 -3.61
N THR A 45 19.33 -5.46 -2.53
CA THR A 45 19.18 -4.78 -1.23
C THR A 45 20.43 -4.00 -0.82
N GLU A 46 21.47 -4.02 -1.66
CA GLU A 46 22.74 -3.32 -1.41
C GLU A 46 22.53 -1.80 -1.49
N GLN A 47 22.71 -1.11 -0.36
CA GLN A 47 22.41 0.32 -0.23
C GLN A 47 23.19 1.18 -1.21
N THR A 48 24.50 0.94 -1.40
CA THR A 48 25.32 1.74 -2.33
C THR A 48 24.85 1.59 -3.77
N PHE A 49 24.44 0.39 -4.19
CA PHE A 49 23.90 0.17 -5.52
C PHE A 49 22.56 0.88 -5.69
N ILE A 50 21.66 0.73 -4.71
CA ILE A 50 20.34 1.37 -4.71
C ILE A 50 20.48 2.89 -4.74
N HIS A 51 21.35 3.47 -3.91
CA HIS A 51 21.65 4.90 -3.89
C HIS A 51 22.04 5.40 -5.29
N ASN A 52 23.06 4.76 -5.89
CA ASN A 52 23.54 5.13 -7.23
C ASN A 52 22.45 5.00 -8.30
N PHE A 53 21.59 3.99 -8.20
CA PHE A 53 20.44 3.83 -9.08
C PHE A 53 19.44 4.97 -8.91
N LEU A 54 19.02 5.25 -7.67
CA LEU A 54 18.03 6.28 -7.35
C LEU A 54 18.52 7.68 -7.73
N VAL A 55 19.78 8.02 -7.46
CA VAL A 55 20.38 9.31 -7.88
C VAL A 55 20.34 9.45 -9.41
N ARG A 56 20.63 8.39 -10.16
CA ARG A 56 20.63 8.47 -11.64
C ARG A 56 19.25 8.53 -12.26
N ARG A 57 18.23 7.94 -11.62
CA ARG A 57 16.89 7.78 -12.22
C ARG A 57 15.83 8.71 -11.64
N ILE A 58 15.91 9.00 -10.35
CA ILE A 58 14.92 9.76 -9.59
C ILE A 58 15.58 10.59 -8.48
N ASN A 59 16.65 11.33 -8.79
CA ASN A 59 17.38 12.17 -7.83
C ASN A 59 16.45 13.09 -7.01
N SER A 60 15.45 13.68 -7.67
CA SER A 60 14.49 14.56 -7.03
C SER A 60 13.75 13.88 -5.86
N TRP A 61 13.57 12.56 -5.93
CA TRP A 61 12.87 11.77 -4.92
C TRP A 61 13.71 11.49 -3.68
N LEU A 62 15.04 11.52 -3.84
CA LEU A 62 15.96 11.49 -2.71
C LEU A 62 16.00 12.86 -2.05
N THR A 63 16.09 13.93 -2.85
CA THR A 63 16.15 15.30 -2.33
C THR A 63 14.85 15.73 -1.65
N ASP A 64 13.70 15.36 -2.22
CA ASP A 64 12.37 15.64 -1.68
C ASP A 64 11.91 14.60 -0.66
N SER A 65 12.82 13.72 -0.24
CA SER A 65 12.60 12.86 0.90
C SER A 65 11.57 11.72 0.70
N THR A 66 11.18 11.42 -0.54
CA THR A 66 10.23 10.37 -0.89
C THR A 66 10.79 8.95 -0.69
N PHE A 67 11.97 8.63 -1.22
CA PHE A 67 12.67 7.39 -0.87
C PHE A 67 13.63 7.66 0.30
N ARG A 68 13.59 6.81 1.32
CA ARG A 68 14.41 6.94 2.53
C ARG A 68 15.42 5.82 2.60
N GLU A 69 16.68 6.14 2.35
CA GLU A 69 17.76 5.15 2.33
C GLU A 69 18.03 4.56 3.71
N GLN A 70 17.80 5.35 4.76
CA GLN A 70 17.84 4.89 6.13
C GLN A 70 16.49 4.28 6.54
N ALA A 71 16.42 2.94 6.53
CA ALA A 71 15.30 2.21 7.09
C ALA A 71 15.17 2.45 8.61
N GLY A 72 13.95 2.35 9.14
CA GLY A 72 13.64 2.61 10.55
C GLY A 72 13.58 4.10 10.92
N LEU A 73 13.95 5.00 10.00
CA LEU A 73 13.87 6.43 10.24
C LEU A 73 12.41 6.88 10.27
N ASN A 74 12.02 7.58 11.35
CA ASN A 74 10.76 8.29 11.40
C ASN A 74 10.85 9.54 10.52
N THR A 75 9.95 9.62 9.55
CA THR A 75 9.89 10.72 8.60
C THR A 75 8.59 11.50 8.76
N PRO A 76 8.60 12.83 8.53
CA PRO A 76 7.37 13.60 8.45
C PRO A 76 6.40 12.95 7.46
N PHE A 77 5.18 12.75 7.92
CA PHE A 77 4.08 12.21 7.14
C PHE A 77 2.84 13.07 7.42
N ILE A 78 1.98 13.21 6.41
CA ILE A 78 0.73 13.97 6.56
C ILE A 78 -0.06 13.43 7.78
N PHE A 79 -0.69 14.34 8.51
CA PHE A 79 -1.58 13.93 9.59
C PHE A 79 -2.64 12.98 9.04
N THR A 80 -2.84 11.88 9.75
CA THR A 80 -3.78 10.83 9.41
C THR A 80 -4.57 10.48 10.66
N SER A 81 -5.89 10.46 10.53
CA SER A 81 -6.81 10.00 11.57
C SER A 81 -7.72 8.91 11.02
N VAL A 82 -7.95 7.88 11.83
CA VAL A 82 -8.93 6.83 11.57
C VAL A 82 -9.85 6.70 12.78
N THR A 83 -11.14 6.97 12.59
CA THR A 83 -12.15 6.69 13.61
C THR A 83 -12.87 5.40 13.27
N ILE A 84 -12.83 4.44 14.19
CA ILE A 84 -13.53 3.16 14.10
C ILE A 84 -14.85 3.24 14.89
N GLN A 85 -15.96 2.94 14.22
CA GLN A 85 -17.30 2.90 14.82
C GLN A 85 -18.09 1.73 14.21
N GLY A 86 -18.35 0.69 14.98
CA GLY A 86 -18.94 -0.55 14.48
C GLY A 86 -18.13 -1.18 13.35
N ASP A 87 -18.79 -1.39 12.21
CA ASP A 87 -18.22 -1.92 10.97
C ASP A 87 -17.72 -0.83 10.01
N MET A 88 -17.63 0.42 10.48
CA MET A 88 -17.26 1.58 9.67
C MET A 88 -15.94 2.21 10.14
N ALA A 89 -15.18 2.72 9.17
CA ALA A 89 -14.01 3.55 9.41
C ALA A 89 -14.16 4.91 8.72
N TYR A 90 -13.85 5.98 9.45
CA TYR A 90 -13.80 7.35 8.93
C TYR A 90 -12.34 7.77 8.84
N TYR A 91 -11.86 7.97 7.62
CA TYR A 91 -10.47 8.29 7.33
C TYR A 91 -10.33 9.77 6.98
N ALA A 92 -9.44 10.46 7.68
CA ALA A 92 -9.11 11.86 7.41
C ALA A 92 -7.61 12.02 7.18
N LEU A 93 -7.28 12.73 6.11
CA LEU A 93 -5.96 13.28 5.85
C LEU A 93 -6.04 14.77 6.16
N ASP A 94 -5.27 15.24 7.15
CA ASP A 94 -5.28 16.60 7.72
C ASP A 94 -6.41 16.88 8.75
N PRO A 95 -6.10 17.38 9.97
CA PRO A 95 -7.09 17.64 11.02
C PRO A 95 -8.03 18.81 10.73
N GLY A 96 -7.74 19.65 9.71
CA GLY A 96 -8.61 20.75 9.28
C GLY A 96 -9.49 20.42 8.08
N ASN A 97 -9.33 19.24 7.47
CA ASN A 97 -10.07 18.87 6.29
C ASN A 97 -11.41 18.23 6.66
N THR A 98 -12.51 18.85 6.22
CA THR A 98 -13.87 18.31 6.42
C THR A 98 -14.17 17.11 5.53
N TYR A 99 -13.35 16.84 4.51
CA TYR A 99 -13.48 15.65 3.68
C TYR A 99 -12.95 14.42 4.42
N GLN A 100 -13.88 13.58 4.87
CA GLN A 100 -13.60 12.27 5.43
C GLN A 100 -14.06 11.20 4.45
N ASP A 101 -13.14 10.37 3.97
CA ASP A 101 -13.52 9.17 3.22
C ASP A 101 -14.12 8.18 4.22
N THR A 102 -15.31 7.64 3.90
CA THR A 102 -16.00 6.65 4.73
C THR A 102 -15.80 5.26 4.13
N PHE A 103 -15.44 4.29 4.96
CA PHE A 103 -15.13 2.92 4.54
C PHE A 103 -15.94 1.89 5.32
N HIS A 104 -16.31 0.81 4.65
CA HIS A 104 -16.70 -0.44 5.31
C HIS A 104 -15.45 -1.24 5.68
N ILE A 105 -15.45 -1.81 6.89
CA ILE A 105 -14.37 -2.62 7.42
C ILE A 105 -14.66 -4.09 7.12
N ASN A 106 -13.81 -4.71 6.31
CA ASN A 106 -13.93 -6.13 5.96
C ASN A 106 -12.75 -6.92 6.57
N PRO A 107 -12.98 -8.14 7.09
CA PRO A 107 -11.89 -9.02 7.49
C PRO A 107 -11.08 -9.44 6.25
N LEU A 108 -9.75 -9.29 6.31
CA LEU A 108 -8.84 -9.81 5.28
C LEU A 108 -8.02 -10.98 5.82
N SER A 109 -7.51 -10.86 7.05
CA SER A 109 -6.83 -11.90 7.81
C SER A 109 -7.09 -11.68 9.30
N THR A 110 -6.52 -12.52 10.17
CA THR A 110 -6.67 -12.40 11.64
C THR A 110 -6.43 -10.97 12.13
N ASN A 111 -5.29 -10.38 11.73
CA ASN A 111 -4.84 -9.07 12.20
C ASN A 111 -4.90 -7.99 11.12
N THR A 112 -5.54 -8.27 9.98
CA THR A 112 -5.65 -7.31 8.88
C THR A 112 -7.10 -7.09 8.51
N ARG A 113 -7.45 -5.84 8.27
CA ARG A 113 -8.73 -5.41 7.72
C ARG A 113 -8.51 -4.75 6.37
N LEU A 114 -9.46 -4.99 5.47
CA LEU A 114 -9.58 -4.29 4.21
C LEU A 114 -10.66 -3.22 4.36
N LEU A 115 -10.27 -1.97 4.24
CA LEU A 115 -11.19 -0.84 4.21
C LEU A 115 -11.61 -0.62 2.77
N VAL A 116 -12.91 -0.67 2.48
CA VAL A 116 -13.46 -0.42 1.14
C VAL A 116 -14.35 0.82 1.19
N ALA A 117 -14.03 1.82 0.37
CA ALA A 117 -14.75 3.09 0.37
C ALA A 117 -16.25 2.86 0.08
N LYS A 118 -17.10 3.54 0.84
CA LYS A 118 -18.56 3.47 0.70
C LYS A 118 -19.02 4.08 -0.63
N THR A 119 -18.40 5.17 -1.03
CA THR A 119 -18.68 5.88 -2.28
C THR A 119 -17.71 5.47 -3.38
N GLU A 120 -18.19 5.51 -4.62
CA GLU A 120 -17.32 5.42 -5.77
C GLU A 120 -16.63 6.77 -6.02
N SER A 121 -15.39 6.69 -6.48
CA SER A 121 -14.60 7.83 -6.94
C SER A 121 -14.12 7.57 -8.36
N VAL A 122 -13.77 8.63 -9.07
CA VAL A 122 -13.03 8.49 -10.33
C VAL A 122 -11.68 7.85 -10.03
N ILE A 123 -11.39 6.77 -10.73
CA ILE A 123 -10.12 6.04 -10.63
C ILE A 123 -9.46 6.07 -12.00
N LYS A 124 -8.14 6.24 -12.01
CA LYS A 124 -7.37 6.22 -13.24
C LYS A 124 -7.53 4.84 -13.92
N PRO A 125 -8.00 4.77 -15.18
CA PRO A 125 -8.08 3.51 -15.91
C PRO A 125 -6.74 2.81 -15.89
N THR A 126 -6.75 1.53 -15.53
CA THR A 126 -5.59 0.68 -15.71
C THR A 126 -5.83 -0.28 -16.85
N VAL A 127 -4.94 -0.29 -17.85
CA VAL A 127 -5.08 -1.18 -19.01
C VAL A 127 -4.90 -2.63 -18.57
N ILE A 128 -5.84 -3.50 -18.95
CA ILE A 128 -5.70 -4.94 -18.71
C ILE A 128 -4.71 -5.51 -19.73
N GLY A 129 -3.78 -6.34 -19.28
CA GLY A 129 -2.80 -6.99 -20.14
C GLY A 129 -1.49 -7.27 -19.42
N GLU A 130 -0.45 -7.54 -20.21
CA GLU A 130 0.91 -7.68 -19.71
C GLU A 130 1.31 -6.47 -18.85
N LEU A 131 2.11 -6.71 -17.81
CA LEU A 131 2.65 -5.66 -16.96
C LEU A 131 3.27 -4.56 -17.85
N SER A 132 3.07 -3.28 -17.57
CA SER A 132 3.60 -2.14 -18.30
C SER A 132 3.49 -0.87 -17.46
N CYS A 133 4.06 0.24 -17.93
CA CYS A 133 3.88 1.54 -17.28
C CYS A 133 2.41 2.00 -17.22
N ALA A 134 1.54 1.47 -18.08
CA ALA A 134 0.10 1.78 -18.06
C ALA A 134 -0.66 1.01 -16.97
N ASN A 135 -0.08 -0.07 -16.41
CA ASN A 135 -0.80 -0.93 -15.47
C ASN A 135 -0.08 -1.44 -14.23
N VAL A 136 1.19 -1.10 -14.07
CA VAL A 136 1.98 -1.45 -12.88
C VAL A 136 1.32 -1.00 -11.57
N ALA A 137 0.66 0.16 -11.53
CA ALA A 137 -0.03 0.67 -10.32
C ALA A 137 -1.10 -0.28 -9.76
N LYS A 138 -1.73 -1.10 -10.62
CA LYS A 138 -2.67 -2.15 -10.19
C LYS A 138 -1.93 -3.36 -9.63
N TYR A 139 -0.83 -3.76 -10.27
CA TYR A 139 -0.13 -5.00 -9.92
C TYR A 139 0.81 -4.85 -8.72
N VAL A 140 1.32 -3.66 -8.41
CA VAL A 140 2.19 -3.43 -7.24
C VAL A 140 1.44 -3.44 -5.91
N ARG A 141 0.12 -3.28 -5.96
CA ARG A 141 -0.80 -3.20 -4.81
C ARG A 141 -1.32 -4.58 -4.45
N SER A 142 -1.30 -4.93 -3.17
CA SER A 142 -1.91 -6.17 -2.66
C SER A 142 -3.43 -6.13 -2.75
N ASN A 143 -4.02 -4.97 -2.53
CA ASN A 143 -5.47 -4.74 -2.52
C ASN A 143 -5.83 -3.59 -3.47
N PRO A 144 -5.61 -3.75 -4.79
CA PRO A 144 -5.87 -2.68 -5.74
C PRO A 144 -7.36 -2.31 -5.74
N PRO A 145 -7.72 -1.02 -5.93
CA PRO A 145 -9.09 -0.60 -6.04
C PRO A 145 -9.86 -1.41 -7.10
N THR A 146 -11.08 -1.81 -6.76
CA THR A 146 -12.04 -2.36 -7.72
C THR A 146 -12.65 -1.22 -8.52
N TYR A 147 -12.61 -1.31 -9.85
CA TYR A 147 -13.22 -0.32 -10.74
C TYR A 147 -13.92 -0.96 -11.93
N ALA A 148 -14.93 -0.27 -12.44
CA ALA A 148 -15.54 -0.49 -13.73
C ALA A 148 -15.18 0.68 -14.63
N CYS A 149 -14.82 0.39 -15.88
CA CYS A 149 -14.43 1.40 -16.85
C CYS A 149 -15.49 1.52 -17.95
N ASN A 150 -15.90 2.75 -18.22
CA ASN A 150 -16.77 3.08 -19.34
C ASN A 150 -15.88 3.62 -20.47
N TYR A 151 -15.59 2.78 -21.45
CA TYR A 151 -14.79 3.15 -22.63
C TYR A 151 -15.72 3.61 -23.75
N PHE A 152 -16.07 4.90 -23.78
CA PHE A 152 -16.98 5.42 -24.80
C PHE A 152 -16.28 6.08 -25.99
N ASN A 153 -15.14 6.76 -25.79
CA ASN A 153 -14.20 7.24 -26.82
C ASN A 153 -12.96 7.81 -26.10
N TYR A 154 -11.74 7.59 -26.60
CA TYR A 154 -10.53 8.23 -26.06
C TYR A 154 -10.49 9.70 -26.53
N PRO A 155 -10.26 10.71 -25.66
CA PRO A 155 -9.71 10.64 -24.30
C PRO A 155 -10.73 10.61 -23.15
N ASP A 156 -12.04 10.66 -23.41
CA ASP A 156 -13.11 10.80 -22.39
C ASP A 156 -13.43 9.51 -21.60
N SER A 157 -12.50 8.55 -21.63
CA SER A 157 -12.65 7.30 -20.88
C SER A 157 -12.39 7.56 -19.40
N TYR A 158 -13.37 7.29 -18.55
CA TYR A 158 -13.21 7.34 -17.10
C TYR A 158 -13.59 6.00 -16.48
N CYS A 159 -12.95 5.66 -15.37
CA CYS A 159 -13.34 4.52 -14.54
C CYS A 159 -13.85 5.04 -13.22
N THR A 160 -14.90 4.40 -12.71
CA THR A 160 -15.34 4.61 -11.34
C THR A 160 -15.09 3.35 -10.54
N GLY A 161 -14.80 3.53 -9.28
CA GLY A 161 -14.61 2.40 -8.38
C GLY A 161 -14.43 2.83 -6.96
N ARG A 162 -14.27 1.84 -6.09
CA ARG A 162 -14.13 2.06 -4.66
C ARG A 162 -12.66 1.98 -4.29
N LYS A 163 -12.16 3.03 -3.65
CA LYS A 163 -10.83 3.00 -3.03
C LYS A 163 -10.76 1.85 -2.04
N GLN A 164 -9.59 1.24 -1.96
CA GLN A 164 -9.30 0.19 -1.00
C GLN A 164 -8.02 0.54 -0.28
N MET A 165 -7.96 0.25 1.02
CA MET A 165 -6.75 0.40 1.80
C MET A 165 -6.66 -0.67 2.88
N GLN A 166 -5.43 -1.04 3.22
CA GLN A 166 -5.16 -2.02 4.25
C GLN A 166 -4.98 -1.35 5.61
N LEU A 167 -5.54 -1.98 6.65
CA LEU A 167 -5.36 -1.61 8.04
C LEU A 167 -4.90 -2.83 8.83
N ASN A 168 -3.70 -2.77 9.40
CA ASN A 168 -3.15 -3.80 10.25
C ASN A 168 -3.41 -3.46 11.72
N ILE A 169 -3.81 -4.46 12.50
CA ILE A 169 -4.20 -4.34 13.89
C ILE A 169 -3.05 -4.89 14.75
N GLU A 170 -2.39 -3.99 15.46
CA GLU A 170 -1.41 -4.33 16.49
C GLU A 170 -2.02 -4.10 17.88
N SER A 171 -1.45 -4.70 18.91
CA SER A 171 -2.02 -4.70 20.27
C SER A 171 -2.28 -3.28 20.82
N ASP A 172 -1.42 -2.32 20.47
CA ASP A 172 -1.44 -0.96 21.03
C ASP A 172 -1.72 0.14 19.99
N TYR A 173 -1.78 -0.20 18.70
CA TYR A 173 -1.94 0.77 17.61
C TYR A 173 -2.52 0.13 16.35
N LEU A 174 -3.08 0.97 15.49
CA LEU A 174 -3.37 0.57 14.12
C LEU A 174 -2.19 0.95 13.23
N MET A 175 -1.94 0.17 12.19
CA MET A 175 -0.87 0.43 11.25
C MET A 175 -1.41 0.47 9.82
N ILE A 176 -1.10 1.54 9.10
CA ILE A 176 -1.38 1.67 7.67
C ILE A 176 -0.06 1.49 6.91
N PRO A 177 0.08 0.44 6.07
CA PRO A 177 1.20 0.35 5.15
C PRO A 177 1.02 1.40 4.05
N VAL A 178 2.11 2.08 3.71
CA VAL A 178 2.13 3.13 2.70
C VAL A 178 3.24 2.84 1.69
N LEU A 179 2.84 2.32 0.54
CA LEU A 179 3.70 1.94 -0.55
C LEU A 179 4.15 3.16 -1.38
N ILE A 180 5.43 3.13 -1.74
CA ILE A 180 6.05 3.99 -2.73
C ILE A 180 6.75 3.09 -3.74
N TYR A 181 6.59 3.39 -5.02
CA TYR A 181 7.30 2.64 -6.05
C TYR A 181 7.78 3.52 -7.21
N TYR A 182 8.82 3.03 -7.87
CA TYR A 182 9.27 3.50 -9.17
C TYR A 182 9.42 2.29 -10.10
N PHE A 183 8.76 2.33 -11.25
CA PHE A 183 8.85 1.30 -12.28
C PHE A 183 9.41 1.89 -13.56
N ALA A 184 10.34 1.17 -14.19
CA ALA A 184 10.89 1.50 -15.49
C ALA A 184 10.99 0.26 -16.36
N ARG A 185 10.62 0.42 -17.63
CA ARG A 185 10.72 -0.62 -18.65
C ARG A 185 11.28 -0.05 -19.95
N PRO A 186 12.36 -0.62 -20.50
CA PRO A 186 12.77 -0.36 -21.87
C PRO A 186 11.67 -0.77 -22.86
N ILE A 187 11.29 0.12 -23.77
CA ILE A 187 10.30 -0.15 -24.82
C ILE A 187 10.89 -0.11 -26.23
N ALA A 188 12.02 0.58 -26.41
CA ALA A 188 12.84 0.55 -27.62
C ALA A 188 14.29 0.94 -27.27
N SER A 189 15.22 0.84 -28.23
CA SER A 189 16.60 1.28 -28.01
C SER A 189 16.64 2.76 -27.61
N GLY A 190 17.21 3.05 -26.43
CA GLY A 190 17.26 4.41 -25.87
C GLY A 190 15.93 4.95 -25.33
N VAL A 191 14.83 4.19 -25.43
CA VAL A 191 13.50 4.62 -24.97
C VAL A 191 13.03 3.77 -23.80
N VAL A 192 12.79 4.41 -22.67
CA VAL A 192 12.33 3.78 -21.43
C VAL A 192 11.00 4.41 -21.03
N CYS A 193 9.94 3.60 -20.91
CA CYS A 193 8.77 4.06 -20.18
C CYS A 193 9.09 3.98 -18.69
N HIS A 194 8.64 4.96 -17.93
CA HIS A 194 8.70 4.90 -16.48
C HIS A 194 7.42 5.48 -15.88
N THR A 195 7.07 5.00 -14.70
CA THR A 195 5.97 5.53 -13.92
C THR A 195 6.25 5.26 -12.45
N TYR A 196 5.61 6.03 -11.59
CA TYR A 196 5.84 6.01 -10.18
C TYR A 196 4.60 6.53 -9.49
N GLU A 197 4.40 6.10 -8.25
CA GLU A 197 3.37 6.66 -7.37
C GLU A 197 3.92 6.67 -5.94
N ARG A 198 3.42 7.63 -5.15
CA ARG A 198 3.83 7.85 -3.77
C ARG A 198 2.62 7.75 -2.87
N TYR A 199 2.88 7.45 -1.60
CA TYR A 199 1.88 7.52 -0.53
C TYR A 199 0.63 6.68 -0.80
N ILE A 200 0.80 5.50 -1.40
CA ILE A 200 -0.28 4.57 -1.68
C ILE A 200 -0.59 3.82 -0.38
N SER A 201 -1.77 3.98 0.20
CA SER A 201 -2.16 3.27 1.43
C SER A 201 -2.50 1.79 1.20
N ASP A 202 -1.50 1.00 0.83
CA ASP A 202 -1.60 -0.44 0.61
C ASP A 202 -0.24 -1.10 0.81
N ASP A 203 -0.23 -2.43 0.90
CA ASP A 203 1.01 -3.21 0.98
C ASP A 203 1.52 -3.58 -0.42
N PHE A 204 2.81 -3.95 -0.49
CA PHE A 204 3.45 -4.40 -1.72
C PHE A 204 3.02 -5.81 -2.10
N ASN A 205 2.47 -5.96 -3.31
CA ASN A 205 2.16 -7.26 -3.87
C ASN A 205 3.39 -7.90 -4.52
N LYS A 206 3.95 -8.92 -3.87
CA LYS A 206 5.11 -9.67 -4.39
C LYS A 206 4.80 -10.51 -5.63
N ASP A 207 3.53 -10.81 -5.94
CA ASP A 207 3.18 -11.60 -7.12
C ASP A 207 3.55 -10.88 -8.42
N ILE A 208 3.68 -9.54 -8.39
CA ILE A 208 4.17 -8.76 -9.53
C ILE A 208 5.57 -9.19 -9.98
N LEU A 209 6.39 -9.71 -9.09
CA LEU A 209 7.77 -10.09 -9.40
C LEU A 209 7.82 -11.18 -10.48
N SER A 210 6.81 -12.05 -10.54
CA SER A 210 6.67 -13.07 -11.59
C SER A 210 6.33 -12.49 -12.97
N LYS A 211 5.91 -11.23 -13.03
CA LYS A 211 5.50 -10.52 -14.26
C LYS A 211 6.60 -9.59 -14.81
N LEU A 212 7.71 -9.43 -14.09
CA LEU A 212 8.83 -8.61 -14.52
C LEU A 212 9.59 -9.28 -15.67
N ARG A 213 9.86 -8.51 -16.72
CA ARG A 213 10.79 -8.90 -17.79
C ARG A 213 12.24 -8.75 -17.29
N PRO A 214 13.22 -9.47 -17.87
CA PRO A 214 14.62 -9.39 -17.44
C PRO A 214 15.18 -7.96 -17.34
N GLU A 215 14.74 -7.07 -18.23
CA GLU A 215 15.15 -5.67 -18.30
C GLU A 215 14.27 -4.68 -17.50
N ASP A 216 13.19 -5.14 -16.89
CA ASP A 216 12.34 -4.30 -16.05
C ASP A 216 13.06 -3.94 -14.77
N THR A 217 12.81 -2.72 -14.29
CA THR A 217 13.28 -2.27 -12.99
C THR A 217 12.12 -1.78 -12.14
N LEU A 218 12.04 -2.26 -10.90
CA LEU A 218 11.03 -1.87 -9.92
C LEU A 218 11.71 -1.58 -8.58
N ALA A 219 11.73 -0.32 -8.16
CA ALA A 219 12.14 0.08 -6.83
C ALA A 219 10.90 0.23 -5.94
N VAL A 220 10.94 -0.32 -4.74
CA VAL A 220 9.81 -0.35 -3.80
C VAL A 220 10.29 0.01 -2.41
N GLN A 221 9.48 0.80 -1.70
CA GLN A 221 9.61 1.02 -0.27
C GLN A 221 8.22 1.12 0.37
N THR A 222 8.03 0.39 1.47
CA THR A 222 6.81 0.50 2.29
C THR A 222 7.14 1.31 3.53
N TYR A 223 6.32 2.31 3.82
CA TYR A 223 6.31 3.06 5.06
C TYR A 223 5.23 2.51 5.99
N PHE A 224 5.44 2.67 7.28
CA PHE A 224 4.51 2.20 8.30
C PHE A 224 4.01 3.40 9.10
N VAL A 225 2.74 3.77 8.90
CA VAL A 225 2.08 4.84 9.65
C VAL A 225 1.41 4.22 10.86
N LYS A 226 1.94 4.48 12.05
CA LYS A 226 1.36 4.02 13.31
C LYS A 226 0.34 5.05 13.81
N LEU A 227 -0.87 4.59 14.06
CA LEU A 227 -1.99 5.36 14.57
C LEU A 227 -2.28 4.91 16.00
N TYR A 228 -2.12 5.83 16.94
CA TYR A 228 -2.37 5.59 18.35
C TYR A 228 -3.71 6.20 18.74
N LYS A 229 -4.40 5.54 19.65
CA LYS A 229 -5.65 6.03 20.23
C LYS A 229 -5.40 7.22 21.15
#